data_AF-A0A936S6X1-F1
#
_entry.id   AF-A0A936S6X1-F1
#
_cell.length_a   1.000
_cell.length_b   1.000
_cell.length_c   1.000
_cell.angle_alpha   90.00
_cell.angle_beta   90.00
_cell.angle_gamma   90.00
#
_symmetry.space_group_name_H-M   'P 1'
#
loop_
_entity.id
_entity.type
_entity.pdbx_description
1 polymer ?
#
loop_
_entity_poly.entity_id
_entity_poly.type
_entity_poly.pdbx_seq_one_letter_code
_entity_poly.pdbx_strand_id
1 'polypeptide(L)'
;MSQPRNREQTEQRILAAVGEVLAREGFTGIGVNAIAKQAGVDKVLIYRYFGGLPALLAVWGRSGQFWPRVEDLIAEQPDVLTLPPPERLTRFFSHFIDALRRRPLTLEVLAAELVARNELTAVLEEERERWGQAVATLLGGDDAALWQDHIGATTVLIAGVQYLLLRARKIRRFGAYDLHSDASWDALKASIAAYAQATLVRPEPAGHARQDKP
;
A
#
# COMPACT_ATOMS: atom_id res chain seq x y z
N MET A 1 -0.04 -2.27 -39.36
CA MET A 1 0.60 -1.54 -38.25
C MET A 1 -0.50 -1.20 -37.24
N SER A 2 -0.57 -1.85 -36.06
CA SER A 2 -1.58 -1.49 -35.06
C SER A 2 -1.21 -0.16 -34.41
N GLN A 3 -2.12 0.81 -34.52
CA GLN A 3 -1.98 2.16 -33.98
C GLN A 3 -1.69 2.13 -32.46
N PRO A 4 -0.77 2.94 -31.93
CA PRO A 4 -0.39 2.93 -30.50
C PRO A 4 -1.59 3.10 -29.55
N ARG A 5 -2.60 3.88 -29.97
CA ARG A 5 -3.85 4.09 -29.24
C ARG A 5 -4.69 2.82 -29.04
N ASN A 6 -4.60 1.85 -29.94
CA ASN A 6 -5.32 0.56 -29.84
C ASN A 6 -4.61 -0.38 -28.85
N ARG A 7 -3.27 -0.31 -28.79
CA ARG A 7 -2.47 -1.10 -27.84
C ARG A 7 -2.77 -0.70 -26.40
N GLU A 8 -2.67 0.59 -26.07
CA GLU A 8 -2.91 1.08 -24.69
C GLU A 8 -4.31 0.72 -24.18
N GLN A 9 -5.35 0.90 -25.01
CA GLN A 9 -6.72 0.51 -24.66
C GLN A 9 -6.83 -0.99 -24.39
N THR A 10 -6.12 -1.81 -25.17
CA THR A 10 -6.11 -3.26 -24.97
C THR A 10 -5.38 -3.64 -23.69
N GLU A 11 -4.24 -3.01 -23.39
CA GLU A 11 -3.51 -3.22 -22.14
C GLU A 11 -4.37 -2.85 -20.92
N GLN A 12 -5.07 -1.72 -20.95
CA GLN A 12 -5.98 -1.31 -19.87
C GLN A 12 -7.13 -2.30 -19.67
N ARG A 13 -7.73 -2.82 -20.75
CA ARG A 13 -8.76 -3.88 -20.66
C ARG A 13 -8.22 -5.15 -20.03
N ILE A 14 -7.01 -5.57 -20.39
CA ILE A 14 -6.37 -6.75 -19.81
C ILE A 14 -6.11 -6.53 -18.31
N LEU A 15 -5.63 -5.35 -17.91
CA LEU A 15 -5.39 -5.03 -16.49
C LEU A 15 -6.69 -4.99 -15.68
N ALA A 16 -7.76 -4.39 -16.20
CA ALA A 16 -9.06 -4.39 -15.53
C ALA A 16 -9.60 -5.83 -15.35
N ALA A 17 -9.44 -6.67 -16.37
CA ALA A 17 -9.87 -8.07 -16.33
C ALA A 17 -9.13 -8.90 -15.26
N VAL A 18 -7.87 -8.58 -14.93
CA VAL A 18 -7.14 -9.22 -13.82
C VAL A 18 -7.90 -9.02 -12.51
N GLY A 19 -8.29 -7.78 -12.21
CA GLY A 19 -9.01 -7.46 -10.98
C GLY A 19 -10.38 -8.16 -10.90
N GLU A 20 -11.11 -8.19 -12.01
CA GLU A 20 -12.42 -8.85 -12.10
C GLU A 20 -12.33 -10.37 -11.93
N VAL A 21 -11.32 -11.02 -12.52
CA VAL A 21 -11.08 -12.46 -12.36
C VAL A 21 -10.70 -12.77 -10.91
N LEU A 22 -9.79 -12.01 -10.30
CA LEU A 22 -9.40 -12.20 -8.91
C LEU A 22 -10.58 -12.03 -7.95
N ALA A 23 -11.44 -11.04 -8.19
CA ALA A 23 -12.62 -10.80 -7.36
C ALA A 23 -13.62 -11.97 -7.43
N ARG A 24 -13.73 -12.62 -8.59
CA ARG A 24 -14.69 -13.72 -8.81
C ARG A 24 -14.15 -15.09 -8.42
N GLU A 25 -12.90 -15.38 -8.75
CA GLU A 25 -12.33 -16.74 -8.73
C GLU A 25 -11.15 -16.88 -7.75
N GLY A 26 -10.68 -15.78 -7.16
CA GLY A 26 -9.52 -15.76 -6.28
C GLY A 26 -8.21 -16.15 -7.00
N PHE A 27 -7.15 -16.36 -6.21
CA PHE A 27 -5.83 -16.73 -6.76
C PHE A 27 -5.74 -18.16 -7.28
N THR A 28 -6.67 -19.04 -6.92
CA THR A 28 -6.67 -20.43 -7.42
C THR A 28 -7.23 -20.51 -8.84
N GLY A 29 -8.14 -19.62 -9.22
CA GLY A 29 -8.76 -19.59 -10.55
C GLY A 29 -8.10 -18.64 -11.55
N ILE A 30 -7.18 -17.76 -11.12
CA ILE A 30 -6.53 -16.84 -12.03
C ILE A 30 -5.62 -17.56 -13.03
N GLY A 31 -5.75 -17.21 -14.31
CA GLY A 31 -4.94 -17.74 -15.38
C GLY A 31 -5.05 -16.92 -16.66
N VAL A 32 -4.09 -17.06 -17.56
CA VAL A 32 -4.05 -16.33 -18.85
C VAL A 32 -5.36 -16.51 -19.63
N ASN A 33 -5.91 -17.74 -19.67
CA ASN A 33 -7.15 -18.02 -20.39
C ASN A 33 -8.37 -17.31 -19.76
N ALA A 34 -8.47 -17.30 -18.43
CA ALA A 34 -9.56 -16.64 -17.70
C ALA A 34 -9.52 -15.13 -17.94
N ILE A 35 -8.33 -14.53 -17.87
CA ILE A 35 -8.12 -13.09 -18.12
C ILE A 35 -8.40 -12.75 -19.58
N ALA A 36 -7.91 -13.53 -20.54
CA ALA A 36 -8.16 -13.29 -21.97
C ALA A 36 -9.66 -13.31 -22.29
N LYS A 37 -10.38 -14.31 -21.73
CA LYS A 37 -11.83 -14.42 -21.85
C LYS A 37 -12.53 -13.22 -21.24
N GLN A 38 -12.17 -12.82 -20.02
CA GLN A 38 -12.75 -11.66 -19.33
C GLN A 38 -12.49 -10.35 -20.08
N ALA A 39 -11.25 -10.16 -20.56
CA ALA A 39 -10.86 -8.98 -21.32
C ALA A 39 -11.45 -8.95 -22.73
N GLY A 40 -11.97 -10.07 -23.25
CA GLY A 40 -12.48 -10.18 -24.62
C GLY A 40 -11.38 -10.03 -25.67
N VAL A 41 -10.22 -10.65 -25.42
CA VAL A 41 -9.02 -10.58 -26.29
C VAL A 41 -8.45 -11.98 -26.51
N ASP A 42 -7.64 -12.14 -27.57
CA ASP A 42 -6.86 -13.36 -27.74
C ASP A 42 -5.73 -13.45 -26.68
N LYS A 43 -5.52 -14.63 -26.09
CA LYS A 43 -4.48 -14.88 -25.09
C LYS A 43 -3.07 -14.54 -25.59
N VAL A 44 -2.82 -14.63 -26.90
CA VAL A 44 -1.54 -14.25 -27.53
C VAL A 44 -1.21 -12.78 -27.22
N LEU A 45 -2.21 -11.90 -27.08
CA LEU A 45 -1.96 -10.50 -26.72
C LEU A 45 -1.43 -10.35 -25.29
N ILE A 46 -1.80 -11.22 -24.35
CA ILE A 46 -1.24 -11.22 -22.99
C ILE A 46 0.24 -11.58 -23.03
N TYR A 47 0.61 -12.63 -23.75
CA TYR A 47 2.02 -13.00 -23.94
C TYR A 47 2.80 -11.91 -24.68
N ARG A 48 2.22 -11.32 -25.72
CA ARG A 48 2.86 -10.29 -26.53
C ARG A 48 3.07 -8.97 -25.77
N TYR A 49 2.11 -8.54 -24.96
CA TYR A 49 2.18 -7.25 -24.28
C TYR A 49 2.85 -7.32 -22.92
N PHE A 50 2.69 -8.43 -22.20
CA PHE A 50 3.16 -8.56 -20.82
C PHE A 50 4.20 -9.65 -20.63
N GLY A 51 4.34 -10.62 -21.54
CA GLY A 51 5.28 -11.74 -21.37
C GLY A 51 4.74 -12.90 -20.52
N GLY A 52 3.44 -12.91 -20.21
CA GLY A 52 2.77 -13.97 -19.46
C GLY A 52 2.13 -13.48 -18.15
N LEU A 53 1.62 -14.42 -17.36
CA LEU A 53 0.84 -14.11 -16.14
C LEU A 53 1.66 -13.42 -15.04
N PRO A 54 2.88 -13.88 -14.67
CA PRO A 54 3.65 -13.22 -13.61
C PRO A 54 3.96 -11.76 -13.94
N ALA A 55 4.40 -11.48 -15.16
CA ALA A 55 4.74 -10.13 -15.59
C ALA A 55 3.48 -9.24 -15.75
N LEU A 56 2.34 -9.80 -16.18
CA LEU A 56 1.06 -9.09 -16.15
C LEU A 56 0.67 -8.70 -14.72
N LEU A 57 0.81 -9.61 -13.75
CA LEU A 57 0.52 -9.33 -12.35
C LEU A 57 1.45 -8.28 -11.75
N ALA A 58 2.74 -8.27 -12.12
CA ALA A 58 3.65 -7.21 -11.70
C ALA A 58 3.21 -5.83 -12.21
N VAL A 59 2.77 -5.75 -13.48
CA VAL A 59 2.24 -4.49 -14.05
C VAL A 59 0.92 -4.11 -13.38
N TRP A 60 0.03 -5.06 -13.12
CA TRP A 60 -1.21 -4.81 -12.39
C TRP A 60 -0.97 -4.35 -10.95
N GLY A 61 -0.02 -4.96 -10.24
CA GLY A 61 0.39 -4.57 -8.88
C GLY A 61 0.84 -3.11 -8.81
N ARG A 62 1.60 -2.65 -9.81
CA ARG A 62 2.07 -1.24 -9.93
C ARG A 62 1.03 -0.27 -10.45
N SER A 63 -0.09 -0.75 -10.97
CA SER A 63 -1.07 0.10 -11.69
C SER A 63 -1.85 1.06 -10.78
N GLY A 64 -1.79 0.92 -9.45
CA GLY A 64 -2.65 1.65 -8.51
C GLY A 64 -4.01 0.98 -8.24
N GLN A 65 -4.39 0.02 -9.08
CA GLN A 65 -5.66 -0.73 -8.93
C GLN A 65 -5.61 -1.71 -7.75
N PHE A 66 -4.45 -2.35 -7.55
CA PHE A 66 -4.23 -3.31 -6.47
C PHE A 66 -3.72 -2.62 -5.19
N TRP A 67 -2.60 -1.92 -5.26
CA TRP A 67 -2.00 -1.22 -4.13
C TRP A 67 -2.08 0.28 -4.36
N PRO A 68 -2.26 1.13 -3.33
CA PRO A 68 -2.11 2.57 -3.51
C PRO A 68 -0.76 2.90 -4.14
N ARG A 69 -0.74 3.89 -5.01
CA ARG A 69 0.52 4.44 -5.50
C ARG A 69 1.15 5.33 -4.42
N VAL A 70 2.44 5.62 -4.53
CA VAL A 70 3.11 6.57 -3.61
C VAL A 70 2.44 7.94 -3.72
N GLU A 71 2.03 8.31 -4.93
CA GLU A 71 1.30 9.53 -5.22
C GLU A 71 -0.07 9.54 -4.53
N ASP A 72 -0.78 8.42 -4.43
CA ASP A 72 -2.09 8.38 -3.75
C ASP A 72 -1.99 8.75 -2.26
N LEU A 73 -0.79 8.63 -1.68
CA LEU A 73 -0.56 8.93 -0.27
C LEU A 73 -0.07 10.38 -0.02
N ILE A 74 0.41 11.05 -1.06
CA ILE A 74 1.25 12.25 -0.91
C ILE A 74 0.91 13.35 -1.94
N ALA A 75 0.33 13.00 -3.09
CA ALA A 75 0.26 13.84 -4.29
C ALA A 75 -0.86 14.87 -4.34
N GLU A 76 -1.56 15.15 -3.24
CA GLU A 76 -2.32 16.40 -3.17
C GLU A 76 -1.47 17.58 -2.67
N GLN A 77 -0.28 17.34 -2.08
CA GLN A 77 0.54 18.41 -1.49
C GLN A 77 2.04 18.17 -1.69
N PRO A 78 2.71 18.88 -2.62
CA PRO A 78 4.17 18.78 -2.83
C PRO A 78 5.00 19.13 -1.59
N ASP A 79 4.35 19.72 -0.59
CA ASP A 79 4.94 20.19 0.65
C ASP A 79 5.05 19.10 1.74
N VAL A 80 4.69 17.83 1.48
CA VAL A 80 4.73 16.80 2.54
C VAL A 80 6.10 16.72 3.21
N LEU A 81 7.17 16.93 2.44
CA LEU A 81 8.55 16.85 2.94
C LEU A 81 8.96 18.04 3.80
N THR A 82 8.24 19.15 3.74
CA THR A 82 8.49 20.30 4.62
C THR A 82 7.74 20.20 5.94
N LEU A 83 6.80 19.26 6.04
CA LEU A 83 6.10 18.99 7.29
C LEU A 83 7.05 18.34 8.31
N PRO A 84 6.86 18.65 9.61
CA PRO A 84 7.55 17.95 10.68
C PRO A 84 7.40 16.42 10.57
N PRO A 85 8.41 15.62 10.97
CA PRO A 85 8.34 14.16 10.90
C PRO A 85 7.05 13.53 11.48
N PRO A 86 6.52 13.98 12.64
CA PRO A 86 5.24 13.47 13.15
C PRO A 86 4.05 13.66 12.20
N GLU A 87 4.00 14.81 11.52
CA GLU A 87 2.91 15.15 10.60
C GLU A 87 3.00 14.34 9.31
N ARG A 88 4.22 14.09 8.81
CA ARG A 88 4.46 13.17 7.68
C ARG A 88 3.91 11.77 7.97
N LEU A 89 4.23 11.21 9.13
CA LEU A 89 3.75 9.88 9.52
C LEU A 89 2.23 9.85 9.70
N THR A 90 1.67 10.90 10.32
CA THR A 90 0.22 11.04 10.53
C THR A 90 -0.54 11.04 9.19
N ARG A 91 -0.08 11.85 8.22
CA ARG A 91 -0.70 11.93 6.90
C ARG A 91 -0.55 10.62 6.13
N PHE A 92 0.63 10.01 6.18
CA PHE A 92 0.86 8.69 5.58
C PHE A 92 -0.17 7.68 6.07
N PHE A 93 -0.31 7.49 7.38
CA PHE A 93 -1.25 6.50 7.92
C PHE A 93 -2.70 6.84 7.60
N SER A 94 -3.08 8.13 7.64
CA SER A 94 -4.43 8.56 7.27
C SER A 94 -4.78 8.14 5.85
N HIS A 95 -3.94 8.51 4.88
CA HIS A 95 -4.16 8.15 3.48
C HIS A 95 -4.02 6.65 3.23
N PHE A 96 -3.08 5.98 3.88
CA PHE A 96 -2.88 4.54 3.75
C PHE A 96 -4.11 3.74 4.21
N ILE A 97 -4.67 4.10 5.37
CA ILE A 97 -5.90 3.51 5.90
C ILE A 97 -7.04 3.73 4.91
N ASP A 98 -7.27 4.97 4.48
CA ASP A 98 -8.40 5.28 3.60
C ASP A 98 -8.26 4.63 2.22
N ALA A 99 -7.04 4.58 1.69
CA ALA A 99 -6.74 3.93 0.43
C ALA A 99 -7.05 2.43 0.47
N LEU A 100 -6.70 1.73 1.56
CA LEU A 100 -6.98 0.30 1.69
C LEU A 100 -8.45 0.01 2.02
N ARG A 101 -9.12 0.86 2.82
CA ARG A 101 -10.57 0.73 3.10
C ARG A 101 -11.41 0.79 1.82
N ARG A 102 -10.98 1.55 0.82
CA ARG A 102 -11.66 1.66 -0.49
C ARG A 102 -11.30 0.53 -1.47
N ARG A 103 -10.48 -0.45 -1.06
CA ARG A 103 -9.95 -1.52 -1.92
C ARG A 103 -10.27 -2.92 -1.38
N PRO A 104 -11.54 -3.37 -1.47
CA PRO A 104 -11.95 -4.68 -0.95
C PRO A 104 -11.19 -5.85 -1.60
N LEU A 105 -10.91 -5.77 -2.90
CA LEU A 105 -10.14 -6.80 -3.61
C LEU A 105 -8.73 -6.97 -3.04
N THR A 106 -8.06 -5.87 -2.70
CA THR A 106 -6.73 -5.89 -2.07
C THR A 106 -6.77 -6.60 -0.74
N LEU A 107 -7.79 -6.34 0.07
CA LEU A 107 -7.96 -7.01 1.36
C LEU A 107 -8.30 -8.50 1.20
N GLU A 108 -9.01 -8.89 0.14
CA GLU A 108 -9.23 -10.29 -0.25
C GLU A 108 -7.91 -10.99 -0.55
N VAL A 109 -7.08 -10.38 -1.40
CA VAL A 109 -5.73 -10.87 -1.77
C VAL A 109 -4.86 -11.05 -0.53
N LEU A 110 -4.74 -10.01 0.30
CA LEU A 110 -3.88 -10.03 1.47
C LEU A 110 -4.25 -11.14 2.46
N ALA A 111 -5.53 -11.43 2.70
CA ALA A 111 -5.86 -12.54 3.59
C ALA A 111 -5.73 -13.91 2.92
N ALA A 112 -5.88 -14.01 1.60
CA ALA A 112 -5.58 -15.26 0.90
C ALA A 112 -4.09 -15.62 1.04
N GLU A 113 -3.21 -14.62 0.96
CA GLU A 113 -1.76 -14.77 1.14
C GLU A 113 -1.38 -15.26 2.55
N LEU A 114 -2.13 -14.86 3.58
CA LEU A 114 -1.94 -15.38 4.95
C LEU A 114 -2.23 -16.88 5.08
N VAL A 115 -3.03 -17.46 4.18
CA VAL A 115 -3.42 -18.88 4.21
C VAL A 115 -2.54 -19.70 3.28
N ALA A 116 -2.24 -19.20 2.08
CA ALA A 116 -1.45 -19.89 1.09
C ALA A 116 -0.57 -18.91 0.30
N ARG A 117 0.73 -19.20 0.25
CA ARG A 117 1.69 -18.50 -0.58
C ARG A 117 1.87 -19.24 -1.90
N ASN A 118 1.77 -18.53 -3.02
CA ASN A 118 2.09 -19.05 -4.35
C ASN A 118 2.93 -18.03 -5.13
N GLU A 119 3.44 -18.43 -6.29
CA GLU A 119 4.29 -17.57 -7.13
C GLU A 119 3.60 -16.25 -7.53
N LEU A 120 2.28 -16.27 -7.68
CA LEU A 120 1.49 -15.10 -8.09
C LEU A 120 1.31 -14.10 -6.95
N THR A 121 1.13 -14.57 -5.71
CA THR A 121 1.08 -13.70 -4.54
C THR A 121 2.47 -13.13 -4.23
N ALA A 122 3.54 -13.90 -4.46
CA ALA A 122 4.92 -13.43 -4.27
C ALA A 122 5.29 -12.26 -5.20
N VAL A 123 4.80 -12.25 -6.44
CA VAL A 123 4.97 -11.10 -7.36
C VAL A 123 4.34 -9.83 -6.78
N LEU A 124 3.13 -9.94 -6.21
CA LEU A 124 2.44 -8.79 -5.61
C LEU A 124 3.07 -8.36 -4.28
N GLU A 125 3.63 -9.30 -3.53
CA GLU A 125 4.43 -9.04 -2.33
C GLU A 125 5.66 -8.21 -2.67
N GLU A 126 6.42 -8.57 -3.71
CA GLU A 126 7.61 -7.83 -4.15
C GLU A 126 7.27 -6.39 -4.53
N GLU A 127 6.14 -6.16 -5.23
CA GLU A 127 5.70 -4.81 -5.58
C GLU A 127 5.31 -3.99 -4.34
N ARG A 128 4.72 -4.62 -3.32
CA ARG A 128 4.40 -3.94 -2.05
C ARG A 128 5.66 -3.62 -1.25
N GLU A 129 6.65 -4.50 -1.24
CA GLU A 129 7.93 -4.26 -0.55
C GLU A 129 8.69 -3.12 -1.22
N ARG A 130 8.76 -3.13 -2.56
CA ARG A 130 9.34 -2.03 -3.35
C ARG A 130 8.63 -0.71 -3.09
N TRP A 131 7.30 -0.74 -3.05
CA TRP A 131 6.50 0.42 -2.69
C TRP A 131 6.78 0.90 -1.26
N GLY A 132 6.89 -0.01 -0.29
CA GLY A 132 7.20 0.31 1.10
C GLY A 132 8.55 1.01 1.24
N GLN A 133 9.57 0.53 0.52
CA GLN A 133 10.88 1.15 0.47
C GLN A 133 10.84 2.56 -0.16
N ALA A 134 10.05 2.74 -1.22
CA ALA A 134 9.88 4.05 -1.86
C ALA A 134 9.20 5.05 -0.91
N VAL A 135 8.15 4.62 -0.22
CA VAL A 135 7.46 5.44 0.80
C VAL A 135 8.40 5.76 1.96
N ALA A 136 9.15 4.79 2.49
CA ALA A 136 10.06 5.00 3.60
C ALA A 136 11.17 6.00 3.24
N THR A 137 11.75 5.87 2.04
CA THR A 137 12.74 6.83 1.52
C THR A 137 12.16 8.24 1.43
N LEU A 138 10.95 8.35 0.88
CA LEU A 138 10.28 9.62 0.69
C LEU A 138 9.92 10.27 2.04
N LEU A 139 9.25 9.54 2.92
CA LEU A 139 8.89 10.04 4.25
C LEU A 139 10.13 10.38 5.08
N GLY A 140 11.22 9.62 4.92
CA GLY A 140 12.54 9.87 5.46
C GLY A 140 13.05 11.29 5.21
N GLY A 141 13.22 11.63 3.92
CA GLY A 141 13.79 12.91 3.51
C GLY A 141 15.07 13.25 4.27
N ASP A 142 15.18 14.51 4.70
CA ASP A 142 16.32 15.01 5.49
C ASP A 142 16.38 14.43 6.91
N ASP A 143 15.32 13.77 7.39
CA ASP A 143 15.25 13.15 8.71
C ASP A 143 15.48 11.63 8.67
N ALA A 144 16.15 11.11 7.63
CA ALA A 144 16.34 9.67 7.40
C ALA A 144 16.84 8.89 8.63
N ALA A 145 17.75 9.47 9.43
CA ALA A 145 18.25 8.83 10.66
C ALA A 145 17.14 8.65 11.71
N LEU A 146 16.33 9.67 11.95
CA LEU A 146 15.17 9.59 12.84
C LEU A 146 14.20 8.51 12.32
N TRP A 147 13.94 8.48 11.01
CA TRP A 147 13.07 7.46 10.42
C TRP A 147 13.61 6.04 10.58
N GLN A 148 14.93 5.85 10.50
CA GLN A 148 15.56 4.54 10.76
C GLN A 148 15.34 4.08 12.20
N ASP A 149 15.47 4.98 13.18
CA ASP A 149 15.22 4.64 14.59
C ASP A 149 13.75 4.24 14.86
N HIS A 150 12.82 4.77 14.07
CA HIS A 150 11.38 4.52 14.21
C HIS A 150 10.80 3.48 13.25
N ILE A 151 11.62 2.88 12.37
CA ILE A 151 11.12 1.96 11.33
C ILE A 151 10.45 0.73 11.94
N GLY A 152 11.01 0.18 13.02
CA GLY A 152 10.47 -1.01 13.68
C GLY A 152 9.06 -0.80 14.21
N ALA A 153 8.83 0.31 14.92
CA ALA A 153 7.51 0.64 15.44
C ALA A 153 6.52 1.00 14.33
N THR A 154 6.98 1.71 13.28
CA THR A 154 6.17 2.00 12.09
C THR A 154 5.69 0.71 11.41
N THR A 155 6.57 -0.28 11.26
CA THR A 155 6.23 -1.60 10.70
C THR A 155 5.17 -2.31 11.54
N VAL A 156 5.27 -2.29 12.87
CA VAL A 156 4.26 -2.87 13.76
C VAL A 156 2.90 -2.16 13.61
N LEU A 157 2.89 -0.84 13.49
CA LEU A 157 1.67 -0.07 13.24
C LEU A 157 1.03 -0.41 11.89
N ILE A 158 1.84 -0.52 10.82
CA ILE A 158 1.35 -0.95 9.49
C ILE A 158 0.73 -2.34 9.57
N ALA A 159 1.41 -3.30 10.20
CA ALA A 159 0.91 -4.65 10.39
C ALA A 159 -0.40 -4.67 11.20
N GLY A 160 -0.48 -3.87 12.27
CA GLY A 160 -1.69 -3.72 13.09
C GLY A 160 -2.86 -3.15 12.29
N VAL A 161 -2.64 -2.08 11.52
CA VAL A 161 -3.65 -1.49 10.64
C VAL A 161 -4.14 -2.49 9.61
N GLN A 162 -3.22 -3.15 8.89
CA GLN A 162 -3.56 -4.17 7.91
C GLN A 162 -4.36 -5.31 8.56
N TYR A 163 -3.93 -5.80 9.72
CA TYR A 163 -4.67 -6.83 10.45
C TYR A 163 -6.11 -6.41 10.75
N LEU A 164 -6.32 -5.19 11.25
CA LEU A 164 -7.67 -4.67 11.52
C LEU A 164 -8.51 -4.58 10.23
N LEU A 165 -7.92 -4.12 9.13
CA LEU A 165 -8.60 -4.08 7.82
C LEU A 165 -9.00 -5.47 7.32
N LEU A 166 -8.12 -6.46 7.47
CA LEU A 166 -8.42 -7.85 7.11
C LEU A 166 -9.53 -8.43 7.99
N ARG A 167 -9.47 -8.16 9.30
CA ARG A 167 -10.51 -8.59 10.25
C ARG A 167 -11.86 -7.94 9.94
N ALA A 168 -11.89 -6.67 9.51
CA ALA A 168 -13.11 -5.94 9.16
C ALA A 168 -13.94 -6.66 8.08
N ARG A 169 -13.32 -7.50 7.23
CA ARG A 169 -14.04 -8.31 6.23
C ARG A 169 -15.02 -9.33 6.83
N LYS A 170 -14.78 -9.78 8.07
CA LYS A 170 -15.53 -10.89 8.68
C LYS A 170 -16.11 -10.56 10.05
N ILE A 171 -15.62 -9.53 10.72
CA ILE A 171 -16.10 -9.13 12.05
C ILE A 171 -16.43 -7.65 12.10
N ARG A 172 -17.43 -7.30 12.91
CA ARG A 172 -17.83 -5.91 13.16
C ARG A 172 -16.98 -5.23 14.23
N ARG A 173 -16.65 -5.93 15.32
CA ARG A 173 -16.00 -5.32 16.49
C ARG A 173 -14.65 -5.95 16.82
N PHE A 174 -13.66 -5.11 17.12
CA PHE A 174 -12.35 -5.52 17.63
C PHE A 174 -11.82 -4.45 18.59
N GLY A 175 -11.40 -4.85 19.80
CA GLY A 175 -10.80 -3.91 20.77
C GLY A 175 -11.69 -2.70 21.11
N ALA A 176 -13.00 -2.91 21.25
CA ALA A 176 -14.04 -1.88 21.44
C ALA A 176 -14.36 -0.96 20.24
N TYR A 177 -13.65 -1.08 19.11
CA TYR A 177 -13.93 -0.34 17.88
C TYR A 177 -14.91 -1.09 16.97
N ASP A 178 -15.78 -0.34 16.29
CA ASP A 178 -16.60 -0.87 15.18
C ASP A 178 -15.83 -0.67 13.87
N LEU A 179 -15.32 -1.76 13.30
CA LEU A 179 -14.46 -1.75 12.11
C LEU A 179 -15.20 -1.32 10.84
N HIS A 180 -16.53 -1.20 10.88
CA HIS A 180 -17.34 -0.70 9.77
C HIS A 180 -17.70 0.79 9.93
N SER A 181 -17.31 1.42 11.03
CA SER A 181 -17.62 2.82 11.33
C SER A 181 -16.46 3.75 10.97
N ASP A 182 -16.73 4.83 10.23
CA ASP A 182 -15.74 5.89 9.97
C ASP A 182 -15.21 6.51 11.27
N ALA A 183 -16.10 6.78 12.24
CA ALA A 183 -15.69 7.32 13.54
C ALA A 183 -14.68 6.44 14.31
N SER A 184 -14.75 5.11 14.16
CA SER A 184 -13.76 4.21 14.78
C SER A 184 -12.42 4.29 14.07
N TRP A 185 -12.41 4.39 12.74
CA TRP A 185 -11.18 4.57 11.98
C TRP A 185 -10.55 5.94 12.22
N ASP A 186 -11.35 7.00 12.39
CA ASP A 186 -10.85 8.33 12.74
C ASP A 186 -10.23 8.35 14.14
N ALA A 187 -10.82 7.65 15.11
CA ALA A 187 -10.22 7.48 16.44
C ALA A 187 -8.89 6.70 16.41
N LEU A 188 -8.79 5.66 15.57
CA LEU A 188 -7.54 4.92 15.36
C LEU A 188 -6.48 5.79 14.69
N LYS A 189 -6.84 6.58 13.65
CA LYS A 189 -5.94 7.55 13.02
C LYS A 189 -5.44 8.60 14.01
N ALA A 190 -6.33 9.14 14.85
CA ALA A 190 -5.96 10.09 15.91
C ALA A 190 -4.98 9.47 16.93
N SER A 191 -5.16 8.18 17.26
CA SER A 191 -4.24 7.45 18.16
C SER A 191 -2.85 7.30 17.55
N ILE A 192 -2.77 7.01 16.25
CA ILE A 192 -1.49 6.96 15.50
C ILE A 192 -0.85 8.35 15.45
N ALA A 193 -1.64 9.41 15.25
CA ALA A 193 -1.13 10.78 15.25
C ALA A 193 -0.52 11.17 16.61
N ALA A 194 -1.19 10.83 17.72
CA ALA A 194 -0.67 11.05 19.07
C ALA A 194 0.62 10.25 19.33
N TYR A 195 0.68 9.00 18.87
CA TYR A 195 1.91 8.20 18.92
C TYR A 195 3.06 8.87 18.15
N ALA A 196 2.79 9.34 16.91
CA ALA A 196 3.80 10.00 16.08
C ALA A 196 4.33 11.26 16.76
N GLN A 197 3.45 12.10 17.32
CA GLN A 197 3.83 13.31 18.07
C GLN A 197 4.69 13.01 19.30
N ALA A 198 4.39 11.93 20.02
CA ALA A 198 5.10 11.55 21.24
C ALA A 198 6.49 10.92 20.97
N THR A 199 6.70 10.35 19.79
CA THR A 199 7.88 9.51 19.51
C THR A 199 8.84 10.12 18.50
N LEU A 200 8.35 10.79 17.45
CA LEU A 200 9.17 11.38 16.39
C LEU A 200 9.64 12.80 16.76
N VAL A 201 10.28 12.93 17.92
CA VAL A 201 10.85 14.21 18.40
C VAL A 201 12.34 14.24 18.07
N ARG A 202 12.82 15.31 17.43
CA ARG A 202 14.27 15.50 17.24
C ARG A 202 14.94 15.61 18.61
N PRO A 203 16.04 14.88 18.88
CA PRO A 203 16.78 15.07 20.12
C PRO A 203 17.22 16.53 20.23
N GLU A 204 17.04 17.15 21.40
CA GLU A 204 17.56 18.51 21.64
C GLU A 204 19.07 18.52 21.35
N PRO A 205 19.60 19.54 20.67
CA PRO A 205 21.04 19.68 20.51
C PRO A 205 21.64 19.76 21.92
N ALA A 206 22.53 18.82 22.24
CA ALA A 206 23.19 18.75 23.54
C ALA A 206 23.68 20.15 23.93
N GLY A 207 23.03 20.75 24.92
CA GLY A 207 23.35 22.08 25.39
C GLY A 207 24.85 22.13 25.69
N HIS A 208 25.55 23.08 25.08
CA HIS A 208 26.97 23.28 25.32
C HIS A 208 27.18 23.43 26.82
N ALA A 209 27.79 22.41 27.43
CA ALA A 209 28.18 22.45 28.83
C ALA A 209 29.10 23.66 28.99
N ARG A 210 28.61 24.67 29.72
CA ARG A 210 29.40 25.83 30.12
C ARG A 210 30.61 25.28 30.87
N GLN A 211 31.79 25.51 30.31
CA GLN A 211 33.04 25.37 31.03
C GLN A 211 33.07 26.47 32.09
N ASP A 212 32.47 26.22 33.25
CA ASP A 212 32.72 27.02 34.44
C ASP A 212 34.10 26.62 34.97
N LYS A 213 35.06 27.50 34.73
CA LYS A 213 36.40 27.47 35.28
C LYS A 213 36.47 28.55 36.36
N PRO A 214 36.84 28.20 37.59
CA PRO A 214 37.72 29.05 38.39
C PRO A 214 39.16 28.53 38.32
#